data_AF-A0A6N8KUS2-F1
#
_entry.id   AF-A0A6N8KUS2-F1
#
_cell.length_a   1.000
_cell.length_b   1.000
_cell.length_c   1.000
_cell.angle_alpha   90.00
_cell.angle_beta   90.00
_cell.angle_gamma   90.00
#
_symmetry.space_group_name_H-M   'P 1'
#
loop_
_entity.id
_entity.type
_entity.pdbx_description
1 polymer ?
#
loop_
_entity_poly.entity_id
_entity_poly.type
_entity_poly.pdbx_seq_one_letter_code
_entity_poly.pdbx_strand_id
1 'polypeptide(L)'
;MFSKNILVESALVGTFHFYAYVFNNPQGLIGFGIFPNNGPDPIVYFLNKKSNRISLHFDEEMIIQLCERSTFTTTERRLLFKKFLDFVIRLEEKAADIVFKGAKMTYLSNSREIVKYKRMYIHCKKGLSRQASSQEVES
;
A
#
# COMPACT_ATOMS: atom_id res chain seq x y z
N MET A 1 16.74 2.34 3.17
CA MET A 1 15.77 1.44 3.81
C MET A 1 14.88 2.27 4.74
N PHE A 2 13.60 1.92 4.87
CA PHE A 2 12.70 2.58 5.82
C PHE A 2 13.02 2.17 7.26
N SER A 3 13.09 3.15 8.17
CA SER A 3 13.19 2.88 9.61
C SER A 3 11.80 2.84 10.22
N LYS A 4 11.36 1.68 10.69
CA LYS A 4 10.07 1.49 11.36
C LYS A 4 10.20 1.91 12.82
N ASN A 5 9.57 3.01 13.20
CA ASN A 5 9.78 3.61 14.52
C ASN A 5 8.68 3.22 15.51
N ILE A 6 7.42 3.30 15.08
CA ILE A 6 6.25 3.07 15.94
C ILE A 6 5.28 2.17 15.21
N LEU A 7 5.00 0.99 15.77
CA LEU A 7 3.89 0.14 15.31
C LEU A 7 2.58 0.76 15.81
N VAL A 8 1.69 1.08 14.88
CA VAL A 8 0.39 1.69 15.20
C VAL A 8 -0.72 0.65 15.26
N GLU A 9 -0.75 -0.27 14.30
CA GLU A 9 -1.74 -1.35 14.26
C GLU A 9 -1.28 -2.48 13.32
N SER A 10 -1.94 -3.63 13.38
CA SER A 10 -1.79 -4.66 12.37
C SER A 10 -3.11 -5.39 12.12
N ALA A 11 -3.25 -5.97 10.93
CA ALA A 11 -4.44 -6.74 10.56
C ALA A 11 -4.08 -7.88 9.60
N LEU A 12 -4.69 -9.05 9.81
CA LEU A 12 -4.65 -10.14 8.86
C LEU A 12 -5.76 -9.95 7.82
N VAL A 13 -5.38 -9.84 6.55
CA VAL A 13 -6.33 -9.75 5.43
C VAL A 13 -5.98 -10.83 4.40
N GLY A 14 -6.77 -11.90 4.40
CA GLY A 14 -6.50 -13.09 3.58
C GLY A 14 -5.27 -13.80 4.10
N THR A 15 -4.26 -13.98 3.25
CA THR A 15 -2.97 -14.62 3.59
C THR A 15 -1.88 -13.63 3.99
N PHE A 16 -2.17 -12.32 4.00
CA PHE A 16 -1.19 -11.29 4.30
C PHE A 16 -1.48 -10.62 5.62
N HIS A 17 -0.44 -10.49 6.45
CA HIS A 17 -0.51 -9.72 7.69
C HIS A 17 0.05 -8.33 7.43
N PHE A 18 -0.80 -7.32 7.46
CA PHE A 18 -0.41 -5.93 7.24
C PHE A 18 -0.06 -5.25 8.56
N TYR A 19 1.06 -4.54 8.58
CA TYR A 19 1.55 -3.80 9.73
C TYR A 19 1.64 -2.32 9.39
N ALA A 20 1.02 -1.47 10.19
CA ALA A 20 1.04 -0.03 10.00
C ALA A 20 2.06 0.63 10.91
N TYR A 21 3.00 1.36 10.34
CA TYR A 21 4.08 2.01 11.08
C TYR A 21 4.13 3.51 10.81
N VAL A 22 4.50 4.26 11.84
CA VAL A 22 5.22 5.53 11.65
C VAL A 22 6.67 5.19 11.34
N PHE A 23 7.21 5.76 10.27
CA PHE A 23 8.55 5.46 9.80
C PHE A 23 9.34 6.72 9.44
N ASN A 24 10.67 6.61 9.35
CA ASN A 24 11.50 7.54 8.58
C ASN A 24 11.89 6.91 7.24
N ASN A 25 11.72 7.65 6.16
CA ASN A 25 12.21 7.23 4.85
C ASN A 25 13.74 7.39 4.77
N PRO A 26 14.39 6.90 3.70
CA PRO A 26 15.85 7.04 3.54
C PRO A 26 16.37 8.49 3.55
N GLN A 27 15.49 9.46 3.28
CA GLN A 27 15.78 10.89 3.31
C GLN A 27 15.49 11.53 4.69
N GLY A 28 15.17 10.72 5.71
CA GLY A 28 14.88 11.17 7.06
C GLY A 28 13.46 11.75 7.26
N LEU A 29 12.63 11.77 6.22
CA LEU A 29 11.27 12.30 6.30
C LEU A 29 10.35 11.33 7.04
N ILE A 30 9.54 11.87 7.94
CA ILE A 30 8.54 11.10 8.68
C ILE A 30 7.36 10.79 7.77
N GLY A 31 6.96 9.52 7.77
CA GLY A 31 5.81 9.02 7.05
C GLY A 31 5.02 8.01 7.87
N PHE A 32 3.90 7.60 7.29
CA PHE A 32 3.04 6.56 7.83
C PHE A 32 2.78 5.54 6.72
N GLY A 33 3.00 4.25 6.96
CA GLY A 33 2.97 3.26 5.89
C GLY A 33 2.52 1.89 6.34
N ILE A 34 2.04 1.11 5.36
CA ILE A 34 1.54 -0.24 5.57
C ILE A 34 2.50 -1.23 4.94
N PHE A 35 3.03 -2.14 5.76
CA PHE A 35 4.05 -3.11 5.40
C PHE A 35 3.46 -4.52 5.42
N PRO A 36 3.38 -5.22 4.27
CA PRO A 36 2.91 -6.60 4.24
C PRO A 36 3.95 -7.54 4.84
N ASN A 37 3.48 -8.48 5.66
CA ASN A 37 4.25 -9.49 6.38
C ASN A 37 5.47 -8.92 7.13
N ASN A 38 5.32 -7.69 7.65
CA ASN A 38 6.40 -6.93 8.28
C ASN A 38 7.67 -6.80 7.40
N GLY A 39 7.51 -6.79 6.07
CA GLY A 39 8.60 -6.64 5.10
C GLY A 39 9.30 -5.28 5.15
N PRO A 40 10.40 -5.10 4.40
CA PRO A 40 11.22 -3.88 4.45
C PRO A 40 10.53 -2.65 3.84
N ASP A 41 9.63 -2.85 2.89
CA ASP A 41 9.02 -1.78 2.10
C ASP A 41 7.49 -1.72 2.30
N PRO A 42 6.91 -0.50 2.32
CA PRO A 42 5.48 -0.33 2.45
C PRO A 42 4.76 -0.50 1.09
N ILE A 43 3.62 -1.19 1.09
CA ILE A 43 2.74 -1.28 -0.09
C ILE A 43 2.03 0.04 -0.38
N VAL A 44 1.77 0.80 0.67
CA VAL A 44 1.17 2.12 0.61
C VAL A 44 1.73 2.97 1.73
N TYR A 45 2.04 4.23 1.45
CA TYR A 45 2.50 5.15 2.48
C TYR A 45 2.15 6.61 2.20
N PHE A 46 2.04 7.35 3.29
CA PHE A 46 1.87 8.78 3.38
C PHE A 46 3.20 9.41 3.77
N LEU A 47 3.60 10.45 3.06
CA LEU A 47 4.84 11.15 3.33
C LEU A 47 4.57 12.64 3.52
N ASN A 48 5.05 13.20 4.64
CA ASN A 48 4.98 14.63 4.87
C ASN A 48 6.09 15.34 4.09
N LYS A 49 5.71 16.08 3.04
CA LYS A 49 6.64 16.97 2.35
C LYS A 49 6.72 18.30 3.10
N LYS A 50 7.88 18.96 3.05
CA LYS A 50 8.20 20.24 3.74
C LYS A 50 7.18 21.39 3.55
N SER A 51 6.18 21.25 2.66
CA SER A 51 5.11 22.21 2.38
C SER A 51 3.77 21.92 3.08
N ASN A 52 3.76 21.11 4.14
CA ASN A 52 2.55 20.71 4.88
C ASN A 52 1.50 20.01 4.00
N ARG A 53 1.97 19.35 2.94
CA ARG A 53 1.20 18.52 2.02
C ARG A 53 1.62 17.07 2.20
N ILE A 54 0.66 16.22 2.53
CA ILE A 54 0.90 14.78 2.63
C ILE A 54 0.68 14.16 1.25
N SER A 55 1.72 13.53 0.71
CA SER A 55 1.61 12.76 -0.53
C SER A 55 1.35 11.30 -0.22
N LEU A 56 0.41 10.70 -0.94
CA LEU A 56 0.12 9.27 -0.94
C LEU A 56 0.97 8.58 -2.02
N HIS A 57 1.53 7.43 -1.69
CA HIS A 57 2.36 6.61 -2.55
C HIS A 57 1.95 5.16 -2.45
N PHE A 58 2.10 4.43 -3.54
CA PHE A 58 1.85 2.99 -3.61
C PHE A 58 3.00 2.29 -4.31
N ASP A 59 3.29 1.07 -3.87
CA ASP A 59 4.21 0.18 -4.56
C ASP A 59 3.43 -0.73 -5.51
N GLU A 60 3.43 -0.39 -6.81
CA GLU A 60 2.69 -1.15 -7.82
C GLU A 60 3.24 -2.57 -7.99
N GLU A 61 4.56 -2.77 -7.88
CA GLU A 61 5.19 -4.08 -8.02
C GLU A 61 4.75 -4.99 -6.88
N MET A 62 4.71 -4.48 -5.66
CA MET A 62 4.25 -5.24 -4.51
C MET A 62 2.78 -5.63 -4.63
N ILE A 63 1.94 -4.76 -5.19
CA ILE A 63 0.52 -5.07 -5.47
C ILE A 63 0.40 -6.18 -6.53
N ILE A 64 1.23 -6.14 -7.58
CA ILE A 64 1.29 -7.20 -8.59
C ILE A 64 1.71 -8.52 -7.96
N GLN A 65 2.79 -8.53 -7.17
CA GLN A 65 3.27 -9.73 -6.47
C GLN A 65 2.21 -10.31 -5.53
N LEU A 66 1.49 -9.46 -4.80
CA LEU A 66 0.36 -9.85 -3.96
C LEU A 66 -0.74 -10.55 -4.76
N CYS A 67 -1.02 -10.04 -5.95
CA CYS A 67 -1.99 -10.67 -6.81
C CYS A 67 -1.49 -12.00 -7.38
N GLU A 68 -0.26 -12.09 -7.85
CA GLU A 68 0.28 -13.31 -8.45
C GLU A 68 0.33 -14.47 -7.46
N ARG A 69 0.59 -14.16 -6.18
CA ARG A 69 0.58 -15.13 -5.07
C ARG A 69 -0.83 -15.46 -4.56
N SER A 70 -1.85 -14.70 -4.97
CA SER A 70 -3.24 -14.90 -4.54
C SER A 70 -3.92 -16.03 -5.31
N THR A 71 -4.38 -17.05 -4.59
CA THR A 71 -5.22 -18.13 -5.11
C THR A 71 -6.72 -17.86 -5.00
N PHE A 72 -7.10 -16.70 -4.46
CA PHE A 72 -8.49 -16.30 -4.23
C PHE A 72 -9.25 -16.04 -5.53
N THR A 73 -10.54 -16.38 -5.53
CA THR A 73 -11.50 -16.05 -6.58
C THR A 73 -11.73 -14.54 -6.68
N THR A 74 -12.29 -14.08 -7.80
CA THR A 74 -12.66 -12.66 -7.99
C THR A 74 -13.57 -12.12 -6.88
N THR A 75 -14.51 -12.94 -6.39
CA THR A 75 -15.44 -12.56 -5.32
C THR A 75 -14.72 -12.41 -3.98
N GLU A 76 -13.84 -13.36 -3.64
CA GLU A 76 -13.02 -13.26 -2.42
C GLU A 76 -12.06 -12.07 -2.49
N ARG A 77 -11.44 -11.82 -3.64
CA ARG A 77 -10.58 -10.65 -3.87
C ARG A 77 -11.34 -9.33 -3.64
N ARG A 78 -12.60 -9.23 -4.03
CA ARG A 78 -13.43 -8.05 -3.73
C ARG A 78 -13.61 -7.85 -2.22
N LEU A 79 -13.90 -8.92 -1.49
CA LEU A 79 -14.08 -8.88 -0.04
C LEU A 79 -12.76 -8.54 0.68
N LEU A 80 -11.66 -9.15 0.28
CA LEU A 80 -10.33 -8.90 0.83
C LEU A 80 -9.88 -7.47 0.56
N PHE A 81 -10.08 -6.95 -0.65
CA PHE A 81 -9.78 -5.57 -0.97
C PHE A 81 -10.61 -4.60 -0.13
N LYS A 82 -11.90 -4.90 0.10
CA LYS A 82 -12.74 -4.09 1.00
C LYS A 82 -12.17 -4.09 2.42
N LYS A 83 -11.82 -5.26 2.97
CA LYS A 83 -11.22 -5.37 4.32
C LYS A 83 -9.90 -4.59 4.42
N PHE A 84 -9.05 -4.68 3.40
CA PHE A 84 -7.82 -3.91 3.32
C PHE A 84 -8.11 -2.41 3.30
N LEU A 85 -9.04 -1.95 2.46
CA LEU A 85 -9.40 -0.54 2.36
C LEU A 85 -9.98 0.00 3.67
N ASP A 86 -10.87 -0.74 4.33
CA ASP A 86 -11.44 -0.38 5.62
C ASP A 86 -10.33 -0.27 6.70
N PHE A 87 -9.31 -1.13 6.63
CA PHE A 87 -8.13 -1.04 7.50
C PHE A 87 -7.30 0.21 7.21
N VAL A 88 -7.02 0.50 5.93
CA VAL A 88 -6.23 1.69 5.56
C VAL A 88 -6.94 2.99 5.93
N ILE A 89 -8.26 3.09 5.72
CA ILE A 89 -9.04 4.29 6.05
C ILE A 89 -9.01 4.58 7.56
N ARG A 90 -9.25 3.57 8.41
CA ARG A 90 -9.15 3.75 9.88
C ARG A 90 -7.77 4.20 10.32
N LEU A 91 -6.74 3.74 9.62
CA LEU A 91 -5.36 4.11 9.92
C LEU A 91 -4.98 5.50 9.42
N GLU A 92 -5.55 5.92 8.31
CA GLU A 92 -5.41 7.27 7.78
C GLU A 92 -5.95 8.30 8.78
N GLU A 93 -7.09 8.03 9.41
CA GLU A 93 -7.64 8.85 10.49
C GLU A 93 -6.67 8.91 11.70
N LYS A 94 -6.15 7.76 12.15
CA LYS A 94 -5.15 7.71 13.22
C LYS A 94 -3.86 8.46 12.86
N ALA A 95 -3.40 8.36 11.62
CA ALA A 95 -2.19 9.02 11.15
C ALA A 95 -2.38 10.54 11.07
N ALA A 96 -3.56 11.00 10.65
CA ALA A 96 -3.92 12.42 10.66
C ALA A 96 -3.82 13.02 12.08
N ASP A 97 -4.34 12.29 13.07
CA ASP A 97 -4.38 12.74 14.47
C ASP A 97 -3.02 12.67 15.18
N ILE A 98 -2.23 11.64 14.89
CA ILE A 98 -1.00 11.34 15.64
C ILE A 98 0.24 11.93 14.94
N VAL A 99 0.33 11.82 13.61
CA VAL A 99 1.56 12.08 12.85
C VAL A 99 1.48 13.39 12.07
N PHE A 100 0.32 13.74 11.53
CA PHE A 100 0.16 14.84 10.56
C PHE A 100 -0.71 15.99 11.07
N LYS A 101 -0.74 16.24 12.38
CA LYS A 101 -1.57 17.28 13.03
C LYS A 101 -1.55 18.61 12.25
N GLY A 102 -2.71 19.00 11.74
CA GLY A 102 -2.89 20.28 11.03
C GLY A 102 -2.38 20.33 9.57
N ALA A 103 -1.96 19.19 8.99
CA ALA A 103 -1.58 19.11 7.59
C ALA A 103 -2.78 18.86 6.66
N LYS A 104 -2.73 19.40 5.44
CA LYS A 104 -3.73 19.05 4.41
C LYS A 104 -3.37 17.68 3.83
N MET A 105 -4.19 16.67 4.15
CA MET A 105 -4.04 15.30 3.65
C MET A 105 -4.85 15.07 2.38
N THR A 106 -4.24 14.37 1.41
CA THR A 106 -4.99 13.74 0.32
C THR A 106 -5.42 12.36 0.80
N TYR A 107 -6.70 12.22 1.10
CA TYR A 107 -7.23 10.96 1.62
C TYR A 107 -7.23 9.87 0.56
N LEU A 108 -6.90 8.65 0.97
CA LEU A 108 -6.87 7.46 0.12
C LEU A 108 -8.27 7.13 -0.43
N SER A 109 -9.32 7.42 0.34
CA SER A 109 -10.72 7.35 -0.08
C SER A 109 -11.04 8.27 -1.28
N ASN A 110 -10.29 9.35 -1.45
CA ASN A 110 -10.46 10.33 -2.53
C ASN A 110 -9.45 10.16 -3.68
N SER A 111 -8.48 9.26 -3.55
CA SER A 111 -7.47 9.05 -4.60
C SER A 111 -8.04 8.22 -5.75
N ARG A 112 -7.90 8.71 -6.99
CA ARG A 112 -8.20 7.91 -8.19
C ARG A 112 -7.33 6.65 -8.28
N GLU A 113 -6.18 6.64 -7.62
CA GLU A 113 -5.25 5.53 -7.61
C GLU A 113 -5.84 4.30 -6.91
N ILE A 114 -6.67 4.48 -5.87
CA ILE A 114 -7.27 3.32 -5.20
C ILE A 114 -8.21 2.54 -6.13
N VAL A 115 -8.84 3.22 -7.09
CA VAL A 115 -9.67 2.58 -8.11
C VAL A 115 -8.81 1.79 -9.09
N LYS A 116 -7.62 2.32 -9.45
CA LYS A 116 -6.62 1.60 -10.27
C LYS A 116 -6.20 0.30 -9.55
N TYR A 117 -5.78 0.39 -8.29
CA TYR A 117 -5.31 -0.78 -7.54
C TYR A 117 -6.41 -1.80 -7.22
N LYS A 118 -7.63 -1.33 -6.95
CA LYS A 118 -8.80 -2.19 -6.85
C LYS A 118 -8.99 -3.04 -8.11
N ARG A 119 -8.94 -2.41 -9.28
CA ARG A 119 -9.08 -3.10 -10.56
C ARG A 119 -7.92 -4.06 -10.80
N MET A 120 -6.68 -3.62 -10.55
CA MET A 120 -5.48 -4.46 -10.67
C MET A 120 -5.62 -5.70 -9.81
N TYR A 121 -5.93 -5.58 -8.52
CA TYR A 121 -6.02 -6.73 -7.61
C TYR A 121 -7.20 -7.67 -7.95
N ILE A 122 -8.39 -7.14 -8.19
CA ILE A 122 -9.60 -7.96 -8.46
C ILE A 122 -9.47 -8.73 -9.76
N HIS A 123 -8.99 -8.09 -10.82
CA HIS A 123 -8.98 -8.64 -12.18
C HIS A 123 -7.61 -9.15 -12.63
N CYS A 124 -6.62 -9.16 -11.76
CA CYS A 124 -5.29 -9.59 -12.17
C CYS A 124 -5.31 -11.07 -12.57
N LYS A 125 -4.81 -11.28 -13.80
CA LYS A 125 -4.60 -12.58 -14.42
C LYS A 125 -3.23 -13.07 -14.00
N LYS A 126 -3.12 -14.33 -13.60
CA LYS A 126 -1.81 -14.94 -13.32
C LYS A 126 -0.94 -14.83 -14.58
N GLY A 127 0.27 -14.28 -14.45
CA GLY A 127 1.23 -14.13 -15.56
C GLY A 127 1.49 -12.71 -16.08
N LEU A 128 1.07 -11.65 -15.36
CA LEU A 128 1.38 -10.26 -15.73
C LEU A 128 2.89 -9.96 -15.76
N SER A 129 3.68 -10.60 -14.89
CA SER A 129 5.14 -10.45 -14.87
C SER A 129 5.88 -11.12 -16.04
N ARG A 130 5.26 -12.05 -16.79
CA ARG A 130 5.94 -12.80 -17.87
C ARG A 130 5.93 -12.11 -19.23
N GLN A 131 5.17 -11.04 -19.42
CA GLN A 131 5.09 -10.37 -20.73
C GLN A 131 6.11 -9.24 -20.92
N ALA A 132 6.75 -8.74 -19.86
CA ALA A 132 7.74 -7.66 -19.96
C ALA A 132 9.16 -8.15 -20.29
N SER A 133 9.43 -9.44 -20.20
CA SER A 133 10.76 -10.04 -20.40
C SER A 133 10.94 -10.78 -21.73
N SER A 134 10.01 -10.61 -22.68
CA SER A 134 10.03 -11.36 -23.96
C SER A 134 10.21 -10.49 -25.21
N GLN A 135 10.72 -9.26 -25.08
CA GLN A 135 11.04 -8.41 -26.24
C GLN A 135 12.53 -8.07 -26.43
N GLU A 136 13.45 -8.68 -25.67
CA GLU A 136 14.90 -8.52 -25.89
C GLU A 136 15.61 -9.85 -26.14
N VAL A 137 15.09 -10.71 -27.02
CA VAL A 137 15.91 -11.73 -27.70
C VAL A 137 15.25 -12.04 -29.04
N GLU A 138 15.49 -11.22 -30.06
CA GLU A 138 15.44 -11.68 -31.44
C GLU A 138 16.52 -10.93 -32.24
N SER A 139 17.63 -11.66 -32.39
CA SER A 139 18.69 -11.66 -33.41
C SER A 139 18.86 -10.49 -34.36
#